data_AF-A0AAE1TGK8-F1
#
_entry.id   AF-A0AAE1TGK8-F1
#
_cell.length_a   1.000
_cell.length_b   1.000
_cell.length_c   1.000
_cell.angle_alpha   90.00
_cell.angle_beta   90.00
_cell.angle_gamma   90.00
#
_symmetry.space_group_name_H-M   'P 1'
#
loop_
_entity.id
_entity.type
_entity.pdbx_description
1 polymer ?
#
loop_
_entity_poly.entity_id
_entity_poly.type
_entity_poly.pdbx_seq_one_letter_code
_entity_poly.pdbx_strand_id
1 'polypeptide(L)'
;MTPVSVNGNAEAPEKKNVTTVAENGDTEHSKRNRIQVSNTKKPLFFYVNLAKRYIQLHDEVELSALGMAIATVVTIAEILKNNGLATEKKVSTSTVGVKDENKGRLMHKAKIEIVLGKSEKFDNLMAPATNPAAKTAPEAAVADAKKG
;
A
#
# COMPACT_ATOMS: atom_id res chain seq x y z
N MET A 1 -24.85 40.04 -65.72
CA MET A 1 -24.47 40.23 -64.31
C MET A 1 -25.22 39.19 -63.50
N THR A 2 -24.60 38.04 -63.32
CA THR A 2 -25.14 36.84 -62.65
C THR A 2 -24.06 36.37 -61.67
N PRO A 3 -24.37 36.14 -60.39
CA PRO A 3 -23.34 35.76 -59.43
C PRO A 3 -23.00 34.26 -59.55
N VAL A 4 -21.70 33.99 -59.56
CA VAL A 4 -21.10 32.66 -59.39
C VAL A 4 -21.20 32.28 -57.91
N SER A 5 -22.00 31.26 -57.58
CA SER A 5 -22.01 30.67 -56.24
C SER A 5 -20.93 29.60 -56.15
N VAL A 6 -19.83 29.93 -55.48
CA VAL A 6 -18.77 28.99 -55.08
C VAL A 6 -19.24 28.29 -53.80
N ASN A 7 -19.61 27.01 -53.90
CA ASN A 7 -19.84 26.15 -52.73
C ASN A 7 -18.48 25.64 -52.21
N GLY A 8 -17.99 26.25 -51.14
CA GLY A 8 -16.84 25.76 -50.38
C GLY A 8 -17.22 24.53 -49.56
N ASN A 9 -16.82 23.35 -50.02
CA ASN A 9 -16.87 22.12 -49.22
C ASN A 9 -15.66 22.13 -48.26
N ALA A 10 -15.90 22.50 -47.01
CA ALA A 10 -14.90 22.41 -45.95
C ALA A 10 -14.71 20.94 -45.55
N GLU A 11 -13.59 20.38 -45.99
CA GLU A 11 -13.07 19.09 -45.54
C GLU A 11 -12.61 19.22 -44.08
N ALA A 12 -13.32 18.58 -43.16
CA ALA A 12 -12.93 18.49 -41.76
C ALA A 12 -11.90 17.35 -41.60
N PRO A 13 -10.69 17.60 -41.08
CA PRO A 13 -9.79 16.51 -40.76
C PRO A 13 -10.27 15.80 -39.48
N GLU A 14 -10.64 14.55 -39.68
CA GLU A 14 -10.95 13.51 -38.71
C GLU A 14 -9.84 13.40 -37.64
N LYS A 15 -10.19 13.63 -36.37
CA LYS A 15 -9.28 13.46 -35.24
C LYS A 15 -9.03 11.96 -35.00
N LYS A 16 -7.92 11.44 -35.54
CA LYS A 16 -7.38 10.13 -35.16
C LYS A 16 -7.04 10.13 -33.67
N ASN A 17 -7.89 9.49 -32.86
CA ASN A 17 -7.60 9.19 -31.47
C ASN A 17 -6.60 8.03 -31.42
N VAL A 18 -5.31 8.36 -31.32
CA VAL A 18 -4.25 7.37 -31.07
C VAL A 18 -4.35 6.97 -29.60
N THR A 19 -5.11 5.92 -29.34
CA THR A 19 -4.98 5.13 -28.11
C THR A 19 -3.74 4.28 -28.24
N THR A 20 -2.58 4.84 -27.89
CA THR A 20 -1.39 4.04 -27.55
C THR A 20 -1.70 3.30 -26.25
N VAL A 21 -2.13 2.05 -26.40
CA VAL A 21 -2.06 1.04 -25.35
C VAL A 21 -0.58 0.81 -25.03
N ALA A 22 -0.11 1.42 -23.95
CA ALA A 22 1.18 1.06 -23.38
C ALA A 22 1.07 -0.36 -22.83
N GLU A 23 1.91 -1.22 -23.38
CA GLU A 23 2.15 -2.60 -22.98
C GLU A 23 2.44 -2.67 -21.47
N ASN A 24 1.67 -3.47 -20.73
CA ASN A 24 2.03 -3.88 -19.38
C ASN A 24 2.56 -5.32 -19.45
N GLY A 25 3.85 -5.45 -19.78
CA GLY A 25 4.65 -6.58 -19.33
C GLY A 25 4.89 -6.44 -17.82
N ASP A 26 4.81 -7.56 -17.09
CA ASP A 26 5.07 -7.73 -15.64
C ASP A 26 3.98 -7.35 -14.60
N THR A 27 2.73 -7.80 -14.81
CA THR A 27 1.64 -7.60 -13.82
C THR A 27 1.21 -8.82 -12.99
N GLU A 28 2.05 -9.83 -12.80
CA GLU A 28 1.72 -10.95 -11.88
C GLU A 28 2.25 -10.75 -10.44
N HIS A 29 3.44 -10.17 -10.28
CA HIS A 29 3.96 -9.82 -8.94
C HIS A 29 3.30 -8.56 -8.37
N SER A 30 2.98 -7.60 -9.23
CA SER A 30 2.47 -6.29 -8.84
C SER A 30 1.18 -6.34 -8.03
N LYS A 31 0.30 -7.34 -8.17
CA LYS A 31 -0.99 -7.34 -7.42
C LYS A 31 -0.90 -7.93 -6.02
N ARG A 32 0.09 -8.79 -5.70
CA ARG A 32 0.04 -9.61 -4.47
C ARG A 32 0.63 -8.92 -3.25
N ASN A 33 1.52 -7.95 -3.43
CA ASN A 33 2.21 -7.23 -2.36
C ASN A 33 1.80 -5.74 -2.26
N ARG A 34 0.57 -5.40 -2.67
CA ARG A 34 0.01 -4.05 -2.55
C ARG A 34 -0.91 -3.92 -1.35
N ILE A 35 -0.71 -2.87 -0.57
CA ILE A 35 -1.59 -2.48 0.54
C ILE A 35 -2.19 -1.12 0.22
N GLN A 36 -3.50 -1.10 -0.01
CA GLN A 36 -4.24 0.14 -0.08
C GLN A 36 -4.71 0.52 1.33
N VAL A 37 -4.16 1.61 1.84
CA VAL A 37 -4.56 2.22 3.10
C VAL A 37 -5.70 3.19 2.81
N SER A 38 -6.86 2.88 3.35
CA SER A 38 -8.02 3.77 3.35
C SER A 38 -8.15 4.44 4.71
N ASN A 39 -8.88 5.55 4.74
CA ASN A 39 -9.29 6.14 6.01
C ASN A 39 -10.51 5.34 6.49
N THR A 40 -10.35 4.47 7.50
CA THR A 40 -11.37 4.01 8.49
C THR A 40 -11.05 2.65 9.14
N LYS A 41 -11.60 2.45 10.34
CA LYS A 41 -11.79 1.23 11.18
C LYS A 41 -10.59 0.35 11.51
N LYS A 42 -9.60 0.21 10.63
CA LYS A 42 -8.42 -0.60 10.90
C LYS A 42 -7.45 0.21 11.77
N PRO A 43 -6.99 -0.33 12.91
CA PRO A 43 -5.98 0.34 13.72
C PRO A 43 -4.67 0.48 12.93
N LEU A 44 -3.85 1.50 13.22
CA LEU A 44 -2.57 1.75 12.54
C LEU A 44 -1.71 0.48 12.41
N PHE A 45 -1.57 -0.26 13.51
CA PHE A 45 -0.76 -1.48 13.56
C PHE A 45 -1.28 -2.64 12.73
N PHE A 46 -2.55 -2.63 12.30
CA PHE A 46 -3.03 -3.61 11.32
C PHE A 46 -2.21 -3.53 10.04
N TYR A 47 -2.01 -2.32 9.51
CA TYR A 47 -1.25 -2.13 8.28
C TYR A 47 0.25 -2.32 8.48
N VAL A 48 0.80 -1.93 9.65
CA VAL A 48 2.20 -2.20 9.99
C VAL A 48 2.48 -3.70 9.97
N ASN A 49 1.62 -4.51 10.62
CA ASN A 49 1.80 -5.95 10.69
C ASN A 49 1.56 -6.63 9.33
N LEU A 50 0.61 -6.14 8.55
CA LEU A 50 0.39 -6.63 7.19
C LEU A 50 1.60 -6.34 6.29
N ALA A 51 2.17 -5.15 6.37
CA ALA A 51 3.37 -4.77 5.63
C ALA A 51 4.58 -5.64 6.03
N LYS A 52 4.79 -5.90 7.32
CA LYS A 52 5.82 -6.86 7.78
C LYS A 52 5.64 -8.23 7.12
N ARG A 53 4.42 -8.77 7.10
CA ARG A 53 4.13 -10.06 6.46
C ARG A 53 4.41 -10.03 4.95
N TYR A 54 4.06 -8.94 4.26
CA TYR A 54 4.29 -8.83 2.82
C TYR A 54 5.79 -8.71 2.49
N ILE A 55 6.54 -7.93 3.27
CA ILE A 55 8.01 -7.85 3.15
C ILE A 55 8.63 -9.23 3.41
N GLN A 56 8.13 -10.00 4.37
CA GLN A 56 8.63 -11.35 4.66
C GLN A 56 8.37 -12.35 3.51
N LEU A 57 7.23 -12.23 2.82
CA LEU A 57 6.82 -13.16 1.76
C LEU A 57 7.34 -12.79 0.38
N HIS A 58 7.58 -11.50 0.12
CA HIS A 58 7.81 -10.97 -1.22
C HIS A 58 9.04 -10.05 -1.30
N ASP A 59 9.80 -9.89 -0.21
CA ASP A 59 10.94 -8.96 -0.05
C ASP A 59 10.60 -7.47 -0.30
N GLU A 60 9.35 -7.16 -0.62
CA GLU A 60 8.90 -5.83 -0.99
C GLU A 60 7.40 -5.66 -0.73
N VAL A 61 6.99 -4.45 -0.37
CA VAL A 61 5.58 -4.05 -0.25
C VAL A 61 5.36 -2.67 -0.87
N GLU A 62 4.23 -2.51 -1.56
CA GLU A 62 3.76 -1.23 -2.06
C GLU A 62 2.60 -0.71 -1.20
N LEU A 63 2.78 0.43 -0.55
CA LEU A 63 1.77 1.11 0.25
C LEU A 63 1.15 2.24 -0.59
N SER A 64 -0.18 2.30 -0.67
CA SER A 64 -0.88 3.38 -1.37
C SER A 64 -2.02 3.98 -0.56
N ALA A 65 -2.27 5.27 -0.74
CA ALA A 65 -3.41 5.95 -0.11
C ALA A 65 -3.89 7.16 -0.91
N LEU A 66 -5.13 7.57 -0.61
CA LEU A 66 -5.77 8.76 -1.19
C LEU A 66 -6.16 9.76 -0.09
N GLY A 67 -5.91 11.04 -0.35
CA GLY A 67 -6.36 12.15 0.51
C GLY A 67 -5.90 12.01 1.97
N MET A 68 -6.84 12.05 2.91
CA MET A 68 -6.53 12.04 4.36
C MET A 68 -5.75 10.78 4.82
N ALA A 69 -5.87 9.65 4.12
CA ALA A 69 -5.15 8.42 4.47
C ALA A 69 -3.65 8.47 4.14
N ILE A 70 -3.18 9.50 3.43
CA ILE A 70 -1.77 9.67 3.07
C ILE A 70 -0.90 9.73 4.32
N ALA A 71 -1.33 10.47 5.36
CA ALA A 71 -0.59 10.57 6.61
C ALA A 71 -0.33 9.20 7.23
N THR A 72 -1.33 8.32 7.25
CA THR A 72 -1.19 6.94 7.75
C THR A 72 -0.14 6.15 6.98
N VAL A 73 -0.08 6.26 5.65
CA VAL A 73 0.95 5.58 4.84
C VAL A 73 2.35 6.07 5.18
N VAL A 74 2.53 7.39 5.33
CA VAL A 74 3.80 7.99 5.75
C VAL A 74 4.21 7.45 7.12
N THR A 75 3.29 7.45 8.09
CA THR A 75 3.57 6.92 9.44
C THR A 75 3.93 5.44 9.43
N ILE A 76 3.26 4.61 8.62
CA ILE A 76 3.60 3.17 8.50
C ILE A 76 5.02 3.01 7.94
N ALA A 77 5.35 3.74 6.88
CA ALA A 77 6.68 3.69 6.28
C ALA A 77 7.77 4.13 7.26
N GLU A 78 7.54 5.21 8.01
CA GLU A 78 8.44 5.69 9.05
C GLU A 78 8.63 4.66 10.16
N ILE A 79 7.56 4.05 10.66
CA ILE A 79 7.64 3.00 11.69
C ILE A 79 8.53 1.83 11.20
N LEU A 80 8.35 1.39 9.96
CA LEU A 80 9.12 0.26 9.42
C LEU A 80 10.60 0.62 9.19
N LYS A 81 10.89 1.83 8.70
CA LYS A 81 12.27 2.31 8.50
C LYS A 81 12.99 2.53 9.84
N ASN A 82 12.34 3.19 10.79
CA ASN A 82 12.94 3.53 12.08
C ASN A 82 13.23 2.27 12.92
N ASN A 83 12.39 1.25 12.80
CA ASN A 83 12.64 -0.05 13.43
C ASN A 83 13.67 -0.90 12.68
N GLY A 84 14.26 -0.39 11.59
CA GLY A 84 15.23 -1.14 10.79
C GLY A 84 14.64 -2.38 10.13
N LEU A 85 13.34 -2.38 9.81
CA LEU A 85 12.67 -3.49 9.14
C LEU A 85 12.65 -3.29 7.62
N ALA A 86 12.51 -2.06 7.16
CA ALA A 86 12.41 -1.77 5.73
C ALA A 86 13.38 -0.68 5.27
N THR A 87 13.70 -0.70 3.98
CA THR A 87 14.37 0.39 3.26
C THR A 87 13.39 0.98 2.24
N GLU A 88 13.46 2.29 2.01
CA GLU A 88 12.67 2.94 0.97
C GLU A 88 13.29 2.68 -0.40
N LYS A 89 12.48 2.19 -1.35
CA LYS A 89 12.89 2.02 -2.75
C LYS A 89 12.36 3.14 -3.62
N LYS A 90 11.11 3.57 -3.39
CA LYS A 90 10.44 4.60 -4.19
C LYS A 90 9.37 5.31 -3.38
N VAL A 91 9.25 6.62 -3.58
CA VAL A 91 8.10 7.43 -3.15
C VAL A 91 7.57 8.17 -4.36
N SER A 92 6.26 8.13 -4.57
CA SER A 92 5.61 8.81 -5.67
C SER A 92 4.30 9.41 -5.20
N THR A 93 4.05 10.64 -5.63
CA THR A 93 2.78 11.33 -5.40
C THR A 93 2.18 11.74 -6.73
N SER A 94 0.86 11.70 -6.81
CA SER A 94 0.12 12.10 -8.01
C SER A 94 -1.24 12.64 -7.62
N THR A 95 -1.99 13.13 -8.61
CA THR A 95 -3.39 13.49 -8.44
C THR A 95 -4.23 12.60 -9.34
N VAL A 96 -5.27 11.98 -8.77
CA VAL A 96 -6.19 11.09 -9.50
C VAL A 96 -7.60 11.67 -9.50
N GLY A 97 -8.31 11.54 -10.62
CA GLY A 97 -9.73 11.86 -10.70
C GLY A 97 -10.55 10.74 -10.08
N VAL A 98 -11.37 11.07 -9.08
CA VAL A 98 -12.28 10.16 -8.40
C VAL A 98 -13.70 10.63 -8.66
N LYS A 99 -14.55 9.73 -9.17
CA LYS A 99 -15.97 10.02 -9.35
C LYS A 99 -16.66 9.97 -7.99
N ASP A 100 -17.28 11.07 -7.56
CA ASP A 100 -18.15 11.09 -6.39
C ASP A 100 -19.57 10.75 -6.84
N GLU A 101 -20.00 9.50 -6.61
CA GLU A 101 -21.33 9.02 -7.01
C GLU A 101 -22.46 9.76 -6.28
N ASN A 102 -22.20 10.29 -5.08
CA ASN A 102 -23.21 11.04 -4.31
C ASN A 102 -23.40 12.46 -4.84
N LYS A 103 -22.41 13.03 -5.53
CA LYS A 103 -22.42 14.43 -5.99
C LYS A 103 -22.41 14.58 -7.51
N GLY A 104 -22.29 13.49 -8.26
CA GLY A 104 -22.22 13.48 -9.73
C GLY A 104 -21.01 14.24 -10.30
N ARG A 105 -20.04 14.62 -9.46
CA ARG A 105 -18.89 15.47 -9.85
C ARG A 105 -17.59 14.68 -9.77
N LEU A 106 -16.70 14.93 -10.73
CA LEU A 106 -15.30 14.48 -10.67
C LEU A 106 -14.53 15.31 -9.64
N MET A 107 -13.94 14.65 -8.66
CA MET A 107 -13.07 15.27 -7.64
C MET A 107 -11.64 14.78 -7.81
N HIS A 108 -10.69 15.72 -7.80
CA HIS A 108 -9.27 15.38 -7.78
C HIS A 108 -8.83 15.09 -6.34
N LYS A 109 -8.19 13.94 -6.13
CA LYS A 109 -7.58 13.56 -4.85
C LYS A 109 -6.09 13.32 -5.02
N ALA A 110 -5.30 13.80 -4.08
CA ALA A 110 -3.91 13.41 -3.96
C ALA A 110 -3.81 11.89 -3.71
N LYS A 111 -2.83 11.25 -4.34
CA LYS A 111 -2.46 9.86 -4.18
C LYS A 111 -0.99 9.78 -3.80
N ILE A 112 -0.66 8.88 -2.88
CA ILE A 112 0.72 8.49 -2.56
C ILE A 112 0.91 7.00 -2.84
N GLU A 113 2.09 6.64 -3.31
CA GLU A 113 2.59 5.27 -3.50
C GLU A 113 4.02 5.19 -2.96
N ILE A 114 4.26 4.32 -1.98
CA ILE A 114 5.58 4.08 -1.38
C ILE A 114 5.93 2.61 -1.55
N VAL A 115 7.07 2.34 -2.17
CA VAL A 115 7.64 0.99 -2.27
C VAL A 115 8.71 0.84 -1.20
N LEU A 116 8.54 -0.16 -0.34
CA LEU A 116 9.47 -0.51 0.72
C LEU A 116 10.07 -1.89 0.46
N GLY A 117 11.40 -1.99 0.50
CA GLY A 117 12.13 -3.25 0.43
C GLY A 117 12.45 -3.81 1.82
N LYS A 118 12.65 -5.13 1.88
CA LYS A 118 13.23 -5.81 3.02
C LYS A 118 14.61 -5.24 3.33
N SER A 119 14.85 -4.89 4.59
CA SER A 119 16.18 -4.49 5.04
C SER A 119 17.03 -5.69 5.39
N GLU A 120 18.35 -5.50 5.43
CA GLU A 120 19.32 -6.52 5.86
C GLU A 120 19.10 -6.99 7.30
N LYS A 121 18.51 -6.13 8.16
CA LYS A 121 18.27 -6.42 9.57
C LYS A 121 16.93 -7.13 9.80
N PHE A 122 16.11 -7.29 8.77
CA PHE A 122 14.72 -7.73 8.92
C PHE A 122 14.59 -9.11 9.56
N ASP A 123 15.32 -10.11 9.05
CA ASP A 123 15.19 -11.49 9.54
C ASP A 123 15.63 -11.62 11.00
N ASN A 124 16.69 -10.91 11.39
CA ASN A 124 17.18 -10.87 12.76
C ASN A 124 16.16 -10.25 13.73
N LEU A 125 15.40 -9.24 13.26
CA LEU A 125 14.42 -8.53 14.07
C LEU A 125 13.02 -9.16 14.05
N MET A 126 12.73 -10.01 13.06
CA MET A 126 11.49 -10.80 12.98
C MET A 126 11.60 -12.18 13.63
N ALA A 127 12.81 -12.66 13.92
CA ALA A 127 13.01 -13.89 14.67
C ALA A 127 12.21 -13.82 15.97
N PRO A 128 11.46 -14.88 16.33
CA PRO A 128 10.76 -14.90 17.60
C PRO A 128 11.80 -14.69 18.69
N ALA A 129 11.59 -13.67 19.53
CA ALA A 129 12.36 -13.56 20.75
C ALA A 129 12.18 -14.88 21.50
N THR A 130 13.21 -15.72 21.52
CA THR A 130 13.29 -16.85 22.43
C THR A 130 13.28 -16.23 23.82
N ASN A 131 12.09 -16.09 24.41
CA ASN A 131 11.92 -15.56 25.74
C ASN A 131 12.27 -16.70 26.71
N PRO A 132 13.42 -16.70 27.42
CA PRO A 132 13.74 -17.77 28.35
C PRO A 132 13.00 -17.63 29.69
N ALA A 133 12.11 -16.63 29.86
CA ALA A 133 11.41 -16.36 31.10
C ALA A 133 10.08 -17.13 31.26
N ALA A 134 10.07 -18.44 31.00
CA ALA A 134 8.92 -19.31 31.34
C ALA A 134 9.32 -20.78 31.52
N LYS A 135 10.43 -21.09 32.19
CA LYS A 135 10.72 -22.46 32.66
C LYS A 135 11.49 -22.45 33.99
N THR A 136 10.78 -22.16 35.09
CA THR A 136 11.07 -22.76 36.40
C THR A 136 9.89 -22.51 37.34
N ALA A 137 8.94 -23.44 37.32
CA ALA A 137 8.19 -23.79 38.52
C ALA A 137 8.26 -25.32 38.60
N PRO A 138 8.94 -25.91 39.58
CA PRO A 138 8.86 -27.35 39.80
C PRO A 138 7.51 -27.64 40.43
N GLU A 139 6.74 -28.47 39.72
CA GLU A 139 5.65 -29.26 40.27
C GLU A 139 6.24 -30.24 41.29
N ALA A 140 5.83 -30.13 42.55
CA ALA A 140 6.03 -31.17 43.56
C ALA A 140 4.72 -31.36 44.33
N ALA A 141 4.23 -32.59 44.22
CA ALA A 141 2.95 -33.07 44.69
C ALA A 141 2.94 -33.35 46.22
N VAL A 142 1.74 -33.18 46.79
CA VAL A 142 1.13 -33.81 47.99
C VAL A 142 1.98 -34.58 49.00
N ALA A 143 1.85 -34.22 50.30
CA ALA A 143 1.79 -35.19 51.39
C ALA A 143 0.97 -34.67 52.60
N ASP A 144 0.09 -35.54 53.05
CA ASP A 144 -0.82 -35.55 54.18
C ASP A 144 -0.14 -35.36 55.55
N ALA A 145 -0.74 -34.60 56.48
CA ALA A 145 -0.52 -34.79 57.92
C ALA A 145 -1.66 -34.21 58.78
N LYS A 146 -2.57 -35.11 59.16
CA LYS A 146 -3.42 -35.09 60.36
C LYS A 146 -2.67 -34.68 61.64
N LYS A 147 -3.30 -33.84 62.48
CA LYS A 147 -3.38 -33.89 63.98
C LYS A 147 -3.24 -32.51 64.64
N GLY A 148 -4.22 -32.17 65.49
CA GLY A 148 -4.20 -31.03 66.42
C GLY A 148 -5.60 -30.58 66.77
#